data_AF-A0A848VBH5-F1
#
_entry.id   AF-A0A848VBH5-F1
#
_cell.length_a   1.000
_cell.length_b   1.000
_cell.length_c   1.000
_cell.angle_alpha   90.00
_cell.angle_beta   90.00
_cell.angle_gamma   90.00
#
_symmetry.space_group_name_H-M   'P 1'
#
loop_
_entity.id
_entity.type
_entity.pdbx_description
1 polymer ?
#
loop_
_entity_poly.entity_id
_entity_poly.type
_entity_poly.pdbx_seq_one_letter_code
_entity_poly.pdbx_strand_id
1 'polypeptide(L)'
;MSLPLLGLVSVYRVLISPLLGLNCRFQPSCSEYARDALTEYGAWRGGRLACKRIARCHPWGGSGYDPLPDLQTKASEPRPIMARETLDPKILKQRKLALARAYNFISRGNREGGFVHLDQYAAQEPRRAAAELWFFHEMLHWKLGDVPLFYAQRLLGDLLDAGEDTAAMKICLRCFQQNPAFRPRLDDVPRLRAAALKLGNRDVADALPP
;
A
#
# COMPACT_ATOMS: atom_id res chain seq x y z
N MET A 1 -2.55 19.29 26.33
CA MET A 1 -1.48 19.61 27.30
C MET A 1 -0.98 18.32 27.97
N SER A 2 -0.05 17.61 27.33
CA SER A 2 0.54 16.34 27.79
C SER A 2 2.07 16.42 27.97
N LEU A 3 2.63 17.62 27.76
CA LEU A 3 4.06 17.92 27.86
C LEU A 3 4.72 17.49 29.19
N PRO A 4 4.12 17.70 30.39
CA PRO A 4 4.78 17.28 31.64
C PRO A 4 4.89 15.75 31.78
N LEU A 5 3.92 15.00 31.26
CA LEU A 5 3.92 13.53 31.31
C LEU A 5 4.91 12.92 30.31
N LEU A 6 5.04 13.52 29.13
CA LEU A 6 6.07 13.11 28.15
C LEU A 6 7.49 13.40 28.66
N GLY A 7 7.66 14.48 29.42
CA GLY A 7 8.91 14.79 30.13
C GLY A 7 9.26 13.71 31.16
N LEU A 8 8.29 13.30 31.99
CA LEU A 8 8.50 12.24 32.99
C LEU A 8 8.88 10.89 32.36
N VAL A 9 8.23 10.52 31.24
CA VAL A 9 8.55 9.28 30.50
C VAL A 9 9.94 9.33 29.87
N SER A 10 10.36 10.50 29.37
CA SER A 10 11.70 10.69 28.80
C SER A 10 12.79 10.61 29.88
N VAL A 11 12.56 11.23 31.04
CA VAL A 11 13.47 11.16 32.20
C VAL A 11 13.58 9.72 32.72
N TYR A 12 12.47 8.98 32.78
CA TYR A 12 12.47 7.55 33.13
C TYR A 12 13.27 6.70 32.12
N ARG A 13 13.13 6.94 30.81
CA ARG A 13 13.90 6.25 29.77
C ARG A 13 15.41 6.52 29.87
N VAL A 14 15.81 7.73 30.22
CA VAL A 14 17.23 8.12 30.24
C VAL A 14 17.91 7.71 31.54
N LEU A 15 17.24 7.84 32.69
CA LEU A 15 17.86 7.60 34.00
C LEU A 15 17.67 6.18 34.53
N ILE A 16 16.52 5.55 34.28
CA ILE A 16 16.14 4.30 34.96
C ILE A 16 16.20 3.08 34.02
N SER A 17 15.84 3.26 32.73
CA SER A 17 15.87 2.18 31.74
C SER A 17 17.25 1.51 31.52
N PRO A 18 18.40 2.21 31.54
CA PRO A 18 19.69 1.55 31.37
C PRO A 18 20.13 0.73 32.60
N LEU A 19 19.54 0.97 33.77
CA LEU A 19 19.85 0.24 35.01
C LEU A 19 18.99 -1.02 35.23
N LEU A 20 17.82 -1.13 34.59
CA LEU A 20 16.88 -2.26 34.78
C LEU A 20 16.84 -3.28 33.63
N GLY A 21 17.60 -3.04 32.55
CA GLY A 21 17.61 -3.90 31.37
C GLY A 21 16.28 -3.90 30.59
N LEU A 22 16.31 -4.42 29.36
CA LEU A 22 15.15 -4.55 28.46
C LEU A 22 14.23 -5.70 28.88
N ASN A 23 13.64 -5.64 30.08
CA ASN A 23 12.77 -6.69 30.62
C ASN A 23 11.28 -6.54 30.25
N CYS A 24 10.97 -5.78 29.19
CA CYS A 24 9.60 -5.65 28.72
C CYS A 24 9.11 -6.97 28.10
N ARG A 25 8.13 -7.61 28.74
CA ARG A 25 7.52 -8.87 28.27
C ARG A 25 6.53 -8.67 27.12
N PHE A 26 6.14 -7.43 26.83
CA PHE A 26 5.23 -7.07 25.75
C PHE A 26 5.93 -6.31 24.63
N GLN A 27 5.46 -6.49 23.41
CA GLN A 27 5.92 -5.78 22.22
C GLN A 27 4.75 -5.01 21.58
N PRO A 28 4.90 -3.70 21.25
CA PRO A 28 6.05 -2.83 21.51
C PRO A 28 6.31 -2.62 23.02
N SER A 29 7.51 -2.12 23.35
CA SER A 29 7.97 -1.94 24.75
C SER A 29 7.01 -1.06 25.56
N CYS A 30 6.97 -1.20 26.89
CA CYS A 30 6.07 -0.42 27.73
C CYS A 30 6.26 1.10 27.57
N SER A 31 7.49 1.57 27.37
CA SER A 31 7.79 2.97 27.13
C SER A 31 7.30 3.47 25.76
N GLU A 32 7.39 2.61 24.74
CA GLU A 32 6.93 2.93 23.39
C GLU A 32 5.40 2.92 23.31
N TYR A 33 4.78 1.90 23.89
CA TYR A 33 3.34 1.85 24.10
C TYR A 33 2.83 3.08 24.88
N ALA A 34 3.53 3.51 25.92
CA ALA A 34 3.14 4.69 26.70
C ALA A 34 3.23 5.98 25.89
N ARG A 35 4.30 6.16 25.11
CA ARG A 35 4.45 7.30 24.20
C ARG A 35 3.30 7.33 23.19
N ASP A 36 3.08 6.21 22.50
CA ASP A 36 2.08 6.13 21.44
C ASP A 36 0.66 6.33 22.03
N ALA A 37 0.40 5.81 23.23
CA ALA A 37 -0.88 5.97 23.91
C ALA A 37 -1.14 7.43 24.31
N LEU A 38 -0.12 8.12 24.83
CA LEU A 38 -0.20 9.53 25.19
C LEU A 38 -0.35 10.45 23.97
N THR A 39 0.28 10.10 22.85
CA THR A 39 0.15 10.85 21.58
C THR A 39 -1.23 10.68 20.97
N GLU A 40 -1.73 9.45 20.86
CA GLU A 40 -3.00 9.16 20.15
C GLU A 40 -4.23 9.43 21.03
N TYR A 41 -4.18 9.15 22.34
CA TYR A 41 -5.34 9.27 23.24
C TYR A 41 -5.24 10.40 24.27
N GLY A 42 -4.16 11.18 24.25
CA GLY A 42 -3.92 12.27 25.20
C GLY A 42 -3.57 11.81 26.63
N ALA A 43 -3.35 12.76 27.54
CA ALA A 43 -2.83 12.51 28.89
C ALA A 43 -3.69 11.56 29.73
N TRP A 44 -5.01 11.76 29.76
CA TRP A 44 -5.91 11.01 30.63
C TRP A 44 -6.15 9.59 30.13
N ARG A 45 -6.62 9.43 28.88
CA ARG A 45 -6.93 8.12 28.31
C ARG A 45 -5.66 7.36 27.93
N GLY A 46 -4.67 8.03 27.35
CA GLY A 46 -3.36 7.46 27.06
C GLY A 46 -2.58 7.07 28.32
N GLY A 47 -2.61 7.91 29.35
CA GLY A 47 -1.99 7.62 30.64
C GLY A 47 -2.60 6.38 31.31
N ARG A 48 -3.93 6.26 31.32
CA ARG A 48 -4.62 5.07 31.86
C ARG A 48 -4.23 3.79 31.11
N LEU A 49 -4.13 3.84 29.78
CA LEU A 49 -3.71 2.71 28.95
C LEU A 49 -2.25 2.32 29.23
N ALA A 50 -1.36 3.32 29.33
CA ALA A 50 0.06 3.13 29.65
C ALA A 50 0.25 2.49 31.05
N CYS A 51 -0.41 3.04 32.08
CA CYS A 51 -0.33 2.50 33.44
C CYS A 51 -0.85 1.06 33.51
N LYS A 52 -1.98 0.76 32.85
CA LYS A 52 -2.51 -0.61 32.78
C LYS A 52 -1.55 -1.58 32.08
N ARG A 53 -0.77 -1.12 31.09
CA ARG A 53 0.23 -1.92 30.39
C ARG A 53 1.44 -2.21 31.29
N ILE A 54 1.95 -1.19 31.98
CA ILE A 54 3.08 -1.32 32.91
C ILE A 54 2.72 -2.25 34.07
N ALA A 55 1.52 -2.11 34.65
CA ALA A 55 1.04 -2.98 35.73
C ALA A 55 0.93 -4.47 35.32
N ARG A 56 0.79 -4.78 34.02
CA ARG A 56 0.79 -6.17 33.51
C ARG A 56 2.18 -6.68 33.14
N CYS A 57 3.18 -5.82 33.06
CA CYS A 57 4.53 -6.14 32.60
C CYS A 57 5.44 -6.53 33.77
N HIS A 58 5.12 -7.65 34.42
CA HIS A 58 5.92 -8.28 35.47
C HIS A 58 6.04 -9.79 35.21
N PRO A 59 6.95 -10.54 35.88
CA PRO A 59 7.19 -11.97 35.62
C PRO A 59 5.98 -12.90 35.82
N TRP A 60 5.04 -12.52 36.68
CA TRP A 60 3.74 -13.21 36.87
C TRP A 60 2.60 -12.62 36.04
N GLY A 61 2.90 -11.62 35.21
CA GLY A 61 1.96 -11.00 34.30
C GLY A 61 1.96 -11.67 32.93
N GLY A 62 1.34 -11.01 31.95
CA GLY A 62 1.31 -11.50 30.57
C GLY A 62 2.58 -11.19 29.77
N SER A 63 2.61 -11.68 28.53
CA SER A 63 3.65 -11.40 27.53
C SER A 63 3.06 -11.47 26.12
N GLY A 64 3.70 -10.84 25.14
CA GLY A 64 3.32 -10.96 23.72
C GLY A 64 3.09 -9.62 23.00
N TYR A 65 2.56 -9.72 21.78
CA TYR A 65 2.29 -8.56 20.93
C TYR A 65 0.94 -7.92 21.28
N ASP A 66 0.96 -6.67 21.72
CA ASP A 66 -0.24 -5.93 22.14
C ASP A 66 -0.09 -4.45 21.72
N PRO A 67 -0.06 -4.11 20.43
CA PRO A 67 -0.05 -2.72 19.99
C PRO A 67 -1.41 -2.06 20.26
N LEU A 68 -1.46 -0.73 20.31
CA LEU A 68 -2.72 0.00 20.48
C LEU A 68 -3.72 -0.35 19.36
N PRO A 69 -5.02 -0.48 19.64
CA PRO A 69 -6.03 -0.88 18.65
C PRO A 69 -6.02 -0.02 17.39
N ASP A 70 -5.90 1.30 17.53
CA ASP A 70 -5.90 2.21 16.37
C ASP A 70 -4.61 2.13 15.55
N LEU A 71 -3.50 1.66 16.15
CA LEU A 71 -2.27 1.36 15.42
C LEU A 71 -2.34 0.00 14.72
N GLN A 72 -3.12 -0.95 15.22
CA GLN A 72 -3.40 -2.20 14.48
C GLN A 72 -4.14 -1.90 13.19
N THR A 73 -5.16 -1.03 13.26
CA THR A 73 -5.92 -0.59 12.08
C THR A 73 -5.02 0.10 11.05
N LYS A 74 -4.18 1.07 11.47
CA LYS A 74 -3.23 1.76 10.57
C LYS A 74 -2.14 0.85 9.98
N ALA A 75 -1.66 -0.15 10.74
CA ALA A 75 -0.62 -1.08 10.26
C ALA A 75 -1.18 -2.18 9.34
N SER A 76 -2.46 -2.54 9.50
CA SER A 76 -3.17 -3.51 8.66
C SER A 76 -3.60 -2.95 7.30
N GLU A 77 -3.57 -1.63 7.12
CA GLU A 77 -3.76 -1.02 5.81
C GLU A 77 -2.54 -1.31 4.92
N PRO A 78 -2.71 -2.02 3.78
CA PRO A 78 -1.60 -2.31 2.88
C PRO A 78 -1.02 -1.00 2.37
N ARG A 79 0.25 -0.74 2.70
CA ARG A 79 0.98 0.46 2.26
C ARG A 79 1.07 0.45 0.73
N PRO A 80 0.39 1.36 0.01
CA PRO A 80 0.41 1.33 -1.44
C PRO A 80 1.83 1.62 -1.94
N ILE A 81 2.26 0.88 -2.95
CA ILE A 81 3.59 0.92 -3.59
C ILE A 81 3.91 2.33 -4.16
N MET A 82 2.93 3.24 -4.20
CA MET A 82 3.01 4.61 -4.71
C MET A 82 3.14 5.71 -3.64
N ALA A 83 3.38 5.37 -2.37
CA ALA A 83 3.36 6.32 -1.24
C ALA A 83 4.47 7.40 -1.20
N ARG A 84 5.22 7.65 -2.30
CA ARG A 84 6.19 8.74 -2.39
C ARG A 84 5.66 10.00 -3.08
N GLU A 85 4.52 9.92 -3.76
CA GLU A 85 3.90 11.10 -4.37
C GLU A 85 2.65 11.45 -3.57
N THR A 86 2.75 12.43 -2.67
CA THR A 86 1.57 13.09 -2.13
C THR A 86 0.86 13.77 -3.29
N LEU A 87 -0.06 13.05 -3.94
CA LEU A 87 -0.87 13.59 -5.03
C LEU A 87 -1.60 14.83 -4.53
N ASP A 88 -1.52 15.91 -5.31
CA ASP A 88 -2.32 17.11 -5.07
C ASP A 88 -3.79 16.70 -4.87
N PRO A 89 -4.48 17.17 -3.81
CA PRO A 89 -5.85 16.75 -3.51
C PRO A 89 -6.82 16.94 -4.69
N LYS A 90 -6.58 17.94 -5.55
CA LYS A 90 -7.37 18.20 -6.76
C LYS A 90 -7.14 17.12 -7.81
N ILE A 91 -5.88 16.72 -8.05
CA ILE A 91 -5.54 15.63 -8.98
C ILE A 91 -6.17 14.32 -8.49
N LEU A 92 -6.04 14.02 -7.19
CA LEU A 92 -6.66 12.81 -6.61
C LEU A 92 -8.19 12.82 -6.78
N LYS A 93 -8.83 13.97 -6.56
CA LYS A 93 -10.28 14.12 -6.76
C LYS A 93 -10.66 13.89 -8.24
N GLN A 94 -9.88 14.40 -9.17
CA GLN A 94 -10.10 14.22 -10.61
C GLN A 94 -9.93 12.77 -11.06
N ARG A 95 -8.86 12.08 -10.59
CA ARG A 95 -8.66 10.65 -10.83
C ARG A 95 -9.82 9.81 -10.31
N LYS A 96 -10.26 10.06 -9.07
CA LYS A 96 -11.43 9.36 -8.49
C LYS A 96 -12.70 9.57 -9.32
N LEU A 97 -12.91 10.78 -9.85
CA LEU A 97 -14.05 11.08 -10.72
C LEU A 97 -13.97 10.33 -12.05
N ALA A 98 -12.80 10.30 -12.69
CA ALA A 98 -12.58 9.54 -13.93
C ALA A 98 -12.82 8.04 -13.70
N LEU A 99 -12.29 7.51 -12.60
CA LEU A 99 -12.47 6.11 -12.21
C LEU A 99 -13.94 5.76 -11.94
N ALA A 100 -14.68 6.62 -11.24
CA ALA A 100 -16.11 6.43 -11.00
C ALA A 100 -16.93 6.46 -12.30
N ARG A 101 -16.58 7.32 -13.25
CA ARG A 101 -17.20 7.35 -14.58
C ARG A 101 -16.90 6.07 -15.36
N ALA A 102 -15.65 5.63 -15.38
CA ALA A 102 -15.27 4.38 -16.02
C ALA A 102 -16.02 3.18 -15.43
N TYR A 103 -16.14 3.12 -14.10
CA TYR A 103 -16.94 2.09 -13.42
C TYR A 103 -18.40 2.07 -13.92
N ASN A 104 -19.02 3.24 -14.11
CA ASN A 104 -20.39 3.32 -14.62
C ASN A 104 -20.54 2.78 -16.05
N PHE A 105 -19.55 3.00 -16.92
CA PHE A 105 -19.54 2.39 -18.26
C PHE A 105 -19.39 0.87 -18.17
N ILE A 106 -18.39 0.41 -17.40
CA ILE A 106 -18.00 -1.01 -17.29
C ILE A 106 -19.12 -1.84 -16.64
N SER A 107 -19.72 -1.34 -15.55
CA SER A 107 -20.81 -2.02 -14.85
C SER A 107 -22.09 -2.18 -15.68
N ARG A 108 -22.26 -1.37 -16.73
CA ARG A 108 -23.35 -1.47 -17.71
C ARG A 108 -22.98 -2.31 -18.94
N GLY A 109 -21.85 -3.02 -18.90
CA GLY A 109 -21.37 -3.87 -19.99
C GLY A 109 -20.54 -3.15 -21.06
N ASN A 110 -20.42 -1.81 -21.01
CA ASN A 110 -19.58 -1.07 -21.94
C ASN A 110 -18.14 -0.96 -21.40
N ARG A 111 -17.41 -2.09 -21.44
CA ARG A 111 -16.03 -2.15 -20.94
C ARG A 111 -15.09 -1.22 -21.71
N GLU A 112 -15.16 -1.28 -23.04
CA GLU A 112 -14.30 -0.50 -23.93
C GLU A 112 -14.47 1.00 -23.71
N GLY A 113 -15.71 1.48 -23.64
CA GLY A 113 -15.98 2.90 -23.36
C GLY A 113 -15.45 3.35 -22.00
N GLY A 114 -15.46 2.47 -21.00
CA GLY A 114 -14.87 2.76 -19.70
C GLY A 114 -13.34 2.86 -19.73
N PHE A 115 -12.68 1.98 -20.48
CA PHE A 115 -11.22 2.03 -20.66
C PHE A 115 -10.80 3.27 -21.45
N VAL A 116 -11.43 3.51 -22.60
CA VAL A 116 -11.18 4.72 -23.42
C VAL A 116 -11.35 6.00 -22.60
N HIS A 117 -12.34 6.06 -21.70
CA HIS A 117 -12.53 7.21 -20.81
C HIS A 117 -11.31 7.46 -19.90
N LEU A 118 -10.73 6.40 -19.33
CA LEU A 118 -9.55 6.51 -18.48
C LEU A 118 -8.32 6.90 -19.26
N ASP A 119 -8.18 6.37 -20.48
CA ASP A 119 -7.05 6.64 -21.34
C ASP A 119 -7.04 8.11 -21.80
N GLN A 120 -8.22 8.62 -22.19
CA GLN A 120 -8.42 10.03 -22.51
C GLN A 120 -8.11 10.95 -21.33
N TYR A 121 -8.47 10.54 -20.11
CA TYR A 121 -8.14 11.29 -18.91
C TYR A 121 -6.63 11.22 -18.61
N ALA A 122 -6.02 10.03 -18.65
CA ALA A 122 -4.61 9.84 -18.36
C ALA A 122 -3.70 10.59 -19.35
N ALA A 123 -4.12 10.70 -20.61
CA ALA A 123 -3.42 11.49 -21.63
C ALA A 123 -3.31 12.99 -21.31
N GLN A 124 -4.15 13.51 -20.40
CA GLN A 124 -4.10 14.90 -19.94
C GLN A 124 -3.18 15.10 -18.73
N GLU A 125 -2.71 14.02 -18.11
CA GLU A 125 -1.83 14.11 -16.94
C GLU A 125 -0.36 14.26 -17.36
N PRO A 126 0.43 15.13 -16.68
CA PRO A 126 1.85 15.27 -16.95
C PRO A 126 2.63 13.95 -16.84
N ARG A 127 2.16 13.04 -15.98
CA ARG A 127 2.69 11.68 -15.83
C ARG A 127 1.61 10.65 -16.13
N ARG A 128 1.32 10.48 -17.42
CA ARG A 128 0.34 9.51 -17.93
C ARG A 128 0.48 8.12 -17.31
N ALA A 129 1.67 7.52 -17.36
CA ALA A 129 1.93 6.18 -16.82
C ALA A 129 1.59 6.08 -15.31
N ALA A 130 1.87 7.13 -14.53
CA ALA A 130 1.54 7.14 -13.11
C ALA A 130 0.02 7.18 -12.85
N ALA A 131 -0.76 7.83 -13.71
CA ALA A 131 -2.21 7.83 -13.64
C ALA A 131 -2.80 6.46 -14.00
N GLU A 132 -2.31 5.85 -15.09
CA GLU A 132 -2.77 4.52 -15.54
C GLU A 132 -2.43 3.43 -14.51
N LEU A 133 -1.21 3.44 -13.94
CA LEU A 133 -0.84 2.55 -12.85
C LEU A 133 -1.75 2.73 -11.62
N TRP A 134 -2.08 3.98 -11.29
CA TRP A 134 -3.01 4.28 -10.19
C TRP A 134 -4.41 3.71 -10.47
N PHE A 135 -4.93 3.89 -11.68
CA PHE A 135 -6.23 3.32 -12.07
C PHE A 135 -6.24 1.80 -11.99
N PHE A 136 -5.23 1.14 -12.54
CA PHE A 136 -5.10 -0.31 -12.45
C PHE A 136 -5.14 -0.78 -10.98
N HIS A 137 -4.36 -0.14 -10.11
CA HIS A 137 -4.32 -0.50 -8.70
C HIS A 137 -5.67 -0.32 -8.00
N GLU A 138 -6.39 0.76 -8.29
CA GLU A 138 -7.72 0.97 -7.72
C GLU A 138 -8.75 -0.05 -8.25
N MET A 139 -8.68 -0.40 -9.54
CA MET A 139 -9.55 -1.41 -10.13
C MET A 139 -9.38 -2.80 -9.54
N LEU A 140 -8.21 -3.14 -9.01
CA LEU A 140 -8.00 -4.42 -8.31
C LEU A 140 -8.94 -4.60 -7.10
N HIS A 141 -9.51 -3.52 -6.57
CA HIS A 141 -10.48 -3.57 -5.47
C HIS A 141 -11.93 -3.71 -5.94
N TRP A 142 -12.19 -3.66 -7.26
CA TRP A 142 -13.53 -3.77 -7.79
C TRP A 142 -14.03 -5.21 -7.75
N LYS A 143 -15.33 -5.38 -7.47
CA LYS A 143 -16.03 -6.66 -7.59
C LYS A 143 -16.48 -6.94 -9.04
N LEU A 144 -15.58 -6.70 -9.99
CA LEU A 144 -15.84 -6.80 -11.44
C LEU A 144 -14.96 -7.86 -12.13
N GLY A 145 -14.67 -8.96 -11.42
CA GLY A 145 -13.95 -10.11 -11.98
C GLY A 145 -12.63 -9.73 -12.66
N ASP A 146 -12.48 -10.12 -13.92
CA ASP A 146 -11.23 -9.96 -14.69
C ASP A 146 -11.05 -8.57 -15.33
N VAL A 147 -11.95 -7.60 -15.09
CA VAL A 147 -11.83 -6.23 -15.62
C VAL A 147 -10.44 -5.60 -15.42
N PRO A 148 -9.83 -5.58 -14.22
CA PRO A 148 -8.49 -5.03 -14.04
C PRO A 148 -7.42 -5.77 -14.86
N LEU A 149 -7.60 -7.07 -15.12
CA LEU A 149 -6.68 -7.86 -15.93
C LEU A 149 -6.78 -7.49 -17.42
N PHE A 150 -7.99 -7.26 -17.93
CA PHE A 150 -8.19 -6.73 -19.29
C PHE A 150 -7.61 -5.33 -19.45
N TYR A 151 -7.78 -4.46 -18.44
CA TYR A 151 -7.14 -3.14 -18.44
C TYR A 151 -5.61 -3.27 -18.43
N ALA A 152 -5.06 -4.17 -17.62
CA ALA A 152 -3.63 -4.42 -17.56
C ALA A 152 -3.04 -4.93 -18.89
N GLN A 153 -3.76 -5.79 -19.62
CA GLN A 153 -3.35 -6.22 -20.96
C GLN A 153 -3.15 -5.04 -21.92
N ARG A 154 -4.04 -4.04 -21.86
CA ARG A 154 -3.92 -2.81 -22.66
C ARG A 154 -2.75 -1.95 -22.17
N LEU A 155 -2.67 -1.75 -20.86
CA LEU A 155 -1.65 -0.92 -20.22
C LEU A 155 -0.23 -1.44 -20.44
N LEU A 156 -0.03 -2.76 -20.47
CA LEU A 156 1.28 -3.36 -20.72
C LEU A 156 1.84 -2.94 -22.07
N GLY A 157 1.04 -2.97 -23.14
CA GLY A 157 1.46 -2.50 -24.46
C GLY A 157 1.88 -1.02 -24.43
N ASP A 158 1.04 -0.16 -23.86
CA ASP A 158 1.31 1.28 -23.75
C ASP A 158 2.61 1.58 -22.97
N LEU A 159 2.87 0.85 -21.88
CA LEU A 159 4.10 1.01 -21.09
C LEU A 159 5.34 0.52 -21.84
N LEU A 160 5.23 -0.61 -22.55
CA LEU A 160 6.34 -1.15 -23.34
C LEU A 160 6.68 -0.22 -24.52
N ASP A 161 5.68 0.36 -25.18
CA ASP A 161 5.88 1.34 -26.25
C ASP A 161 6.53 2.64 -25.76
N ALA A 162 6.25 3.02 -24.50
CA ALA A 162 6.91 4.15 -23.85
C ALA A 162 8.32 3.82 -23.32
N GLY A 163 8.78 2.57 -23.40
CA GLY A 163 10.06 2.11 -22.84
C GLY A 163 10.08 2.01 -21.31
N GLU A 164 8.91 1.99 -20.67
CA GLU A 164 8.71 1.94 -19.22
C GLU A 164 8.79 0.49 -18.69
N ASP A 165 9.88 -0.21 -19.01
CA ASP A 165 10.07 -1.64 -18.73
C ASP A 165 9.81 -2.02 -17.27
N THR A 166 10.23 -1.18 -16.33
CA THR A 166 10.05 -1.42 -14.89
C THR A 166 8.58 -1.33 -14.48
N ALA A 167 7.83 -0.38 -15.04
CA ALA A 167 6.41 -0.24 -14.77
C ALA A 167 5.63 -1.42 -15.39
N ALA A 168 5.95 -1.77 -16.63
CA ALA A 168 5.37 -2.94 -17.30
C ALA A 168 5.61 -4.22 -16.49
N MET A 169 6.83 -4.41 -15.99
CA MET A 169 7.17 -5.58 -15.16
C MET A 169 6.39 -5.62 -13.84
N LYS A 170 6.25 -4.48 -13.16
CA LYS A 170 5.45 -4.40 -11.93
C LYS A 170 3.99 -4.76 -12.16
N ILE A 171 3.39 -4.30 -13.27
CA ILE A 171 2.03 -4.66 -13.66
C ILE A 171 1.93 -6.15 -13.95
N CYS A 172 2.82 -6.68 -14.78
CA CYS A 172 2.82 -8.09 -15.16
C CYS A 172 2.91 -9.00 -13.93
N LEU A 173 3.88 -8.74 -13.04
CA LEU A 173 4.03 -9.46 -11.78
C LEU A 173 2.79 -9.36 -10.89
N ARG A 174 2.19 -8.17 -10.79
CA ARG A 174 0.96 -7.98 -10.00
C ARG A 174 -0.21 -8.75 -10.58
N CYS A 175 -0.34 -8.81 -11.90
CA CYS A 175 -1.37 -9.61 -12.57
C CYS A 175 -1.18 -11.11 -12.31
N PHE A 176 0.06 -11.63 -12.39
CA PHE A 176 0.33 -13.04 -12.05
C PHE A 176 0.02 -13.38 -10.59
N GLN A 177 0.32 -12.47 -9.66
CA GLN A 177 -0.07 -12.64 -8.25
C GLN A 177 -1.59 -12.67 -8.07
N GLN A 178 -2.32 -11.83 -8.80
CA GLN A 178 -3.78 -11.76 -8.71
C GLN A 178 -4.46 -12.96 -9.35
N ASN A 179 -3.94 -13.42 -10.50
CA ASN A 179 -4.46 -14.54 -11.25
C ASN A 179 -3.31 -15.24 -12.00
N PRO A 180 -2.89 -16.45 -11.57
CA PRO A 180 -1.85 -17.22 -12.25
C PRO A 180 -2.18 -17.59 -13.71
N ALA A 181 -3.47 -17.60 -14.07
CA ALA A 181 -3.93 -17.82 -15.44
C ALA A 181 -3.89 -16.55 -16.31
N PHE A 182 -3.51 -15.39 -15.75
CA PHE A 182 -3.34 -14.16 -16.52
C PHE A 182 -2.36 -14.40 -17.69
N ARG A 183 -2.70 -13.86 -18.85
CA ARG A 183 -1.81 -13.85 -20.02
C ARG A 183 -1.77 -12.42 -20.59
N PRO A 184 -0.58 -11.87 -20.85
CA PRO A 184 -0.46 -10.63 -21.61
C PRO A 184 -0.91 -10.84 -23.07
N ARG A 185 -1.07 -9.76 -23.83
CA ARG A 185 -1.38 -9.86 -25.27
C ARG A 185 -0.20 -10.51 -25.98
N LEU A 186 -0.49 -11.37 -26.97
CA LEU A 186 0.55 -12.11 -27.71
C LEU A 186 1.57 -11.16 -28.35
N ASP A 187 1.11 -10.05 -28.91
CA ASP A 187 1.98 -9.05 -29.56
C ASP A 187 2.92 -8.33 -28.58
N ASP A 188 2.60 -8.33 -27.29
CA ASP A 188 3.42 -7.71 -26.23
C ASP A 188 4.44 -8.70 -25.65
N VAL A 189 4.25 -10.01 -25.83
CA VAL A 189 5.07 -11.07 -25.22
C VAL A 189 6.57 -10.93 -25.56
N PRO A 190 7.00 -10.72 -26.82
CA PRO A 190 8.42 -10.59 -27.12
C PRO A 190 9.06 -9.38 -26.43
N ARG A 191 8.35 -8.24 -26.40
CA ARG A 191 8.79 -7.00 -25.76
C ARG A 191 8.85 -7.18 -24.24
N LEU A 192 7.85 -7.81 -23.65
CA LEU A 192 7.79 -8.09 -22.22
C LEU A 192 8.86 -9.10 -21.77
N ARG A 193 9.14 -10.11 -22.60
CA ARG A 193 10.24 -11.07 -22.40
C ARG A 193 11.60 -10.35 -22.42
N ALA A 194 11.81 -9.46 -23.39
CA ALA A 194 13.02 -8.64 -23.45
C ALA A 194 13.17 -7.75 -22.21
N ALA A 195 12.09 -7.09 -21.77
CA ALA A 195 12.06 -6.29 -20.54
C ALA A 195 12.36 -7.13 -19.29
N ALA A 196 11.78 -8.34 -19.19
CA ALA A 196 12.04 -9.28 -18.10
C ALA A 196 13.53 -9.65 -18.02
N LEU A 197 14.14 -10.03 -19.15
CA LEU A 197 15.56 -10.37 -19.22
C LEU A 197 16.46 -9.17 -18.87
N LYS A 198 16.14 -7.98 -19.40
CA LYS A 198 16.85 -6.72 -19.11
C LYS A 198 16.85 -6.38 -17.61
N LEU A 199 15.74 -6.66 -16.92
CA LEU A 199 15.58 -6.43 -15.48
C LEU A 199 16.03 -7.60 -14.60
N GLY A 200 16.56 -8.68 -15.18
CA GLY A 200 17.01 -9.87 -14.46
C GLY A 200 15.90 -10.82 -13.99
N ASN A 201 14.66 -10.65 -14.44
CA ASN A 201 13.51 -11.50 -14.08
C ASN A 201 13.39 -12.70 -15.03
N ARG A 202 14.36 -13.62 -14.98
CA ARG A 202 14.41 -14.79 -15.89
C ARG A 202 13.21 -15.71 -15.73
N ASP A 203 12.80 -16.00 -14.50
CA ASP A 203 11.65 -16.88 -14.23
C ASP A 203 10.35 -16.36 -14.87
N VAL A 204 10.18 -15.03 -14.88
CA VAL A 204 9.03 -14.39 -15.55
C VAL A 204 9.14 -14.53 -17.06
N ALA A 205 10.33 -14.29 -17.62
CA ALA A 205 10.56 -14.48 -19.04
C ALA A 205 10.21 -15.91 -19.47
N ASP A 206 10.64 -16.91 -18.72
CA ASP A 206 10.40 -18.33 -19.02
C ASP A 206 8.93 -18.74 -18.84
N ALA A 207 8.20 -18.09 -17.93
CA ALA A 207 6.78 -18.32 -17.70
C ALA A 207 5.87 -17.69 -18.77
N LEU A 208 6.37 -16.73 -19.55
CA LEU A 208 5.60 -16.13 -20.64
C LEU A 208 5.39 -17.14 -21.78
N PRO A 209 4.24 -17.08 -22.48
CA PRO A 209 4.00 -17.93 -23.63
C PRO A 209 5.10 -17.74 -24.69
N PRO A 210 5.34 -18.77 -25.52
CA PRO A 210 6.31 -18.68 -26.62
C PRO A 210 5.93 -17.59 -27.61
#